data_AF-A0A9D7FG06-F1
#
_entry.id   AF-A0A9D7FG06-F1
#
_cell.length_a   1.000
_cell.length_b   1.000
_cell.length_c   1.000
_cell.angle_alpha   90.00
_cell.angle_beta   90.00
_cell.angle_gamma   90.00
#
_symmetry.space_group_name_H-M   'P 1'
#
loop_
_entity.id
_entity.type
_entity.pdbx_description
1 polymer ?
#
loop_
_entity_poly.entity_id
_entity_poly.type
_entity_poly.pdbx_seq_one_letter_code
_entity_poly.pdbx_strand_id
1 'polypeptide(L)' 'MNTNALYITHQEIADELHTHREVISRLLRTMEEKKMVLLGRHTVELLVD' A
#
# COMPACT_ATOMS: atom_id res chain seq x y z
N MET A 1 -12.79 5.33 -15.62
CA MET A 1 -11.66 4.39 -15.51
C MET A 1 -11.29 4.36 -14.04
N ASN A 2 -11.74 3.35 -13.28
CA ASN A 2 -11.36 3.22 -11.87
C ASN A 2 -9.99 2.56 -11.82
N THR A 3 -8.94 3.36 -11.62
CA THR A 3 -7.61 2.84 -11.37
C THR A 3 -7.53 2.46 -9.90
N ASN A 4 -7.80 1.19 -9.58
CA ASN A 4 -7.67 0.67 -8.22
C ASN A 4 -6.21 0.30 -7.87
N ALA A 5 -5.26 0.45 -8.82
CA ALA A 5 -3.84 0.17 -8.62
C ALA A 5 -3.01 1.45 -8.50
N LEU A 6 -2.32 1.61 -7.38
CA LEU A 6 -1.36 2.68 -7.13
C LEU A 6 0.05 2.18 -7.41
N TYR A 7 0.77 2.83 -8.33
CA TYR A 7 2.19 2.58 -8.60
C TYR A 7 3.03 3.44 -7.65
N ILE A 8 3.26 2.93 -6.45
CA ILE A 8 3.95 3.67 -5.40
C ILE A 8 4.80 2.72 -4.56
N THR A 9 5.91 3.22 -4.03
CA THR A 9 6.76 2.47 -3.11
C THR A 9 6.35 2.68 -1.64
N HIS A 10 6.71 1.72 -0.79
CA HIS A 10 6.58 1.87 0.66
C HIS A 10 7.29 3.12 1.20
N GLN A 11 8.36 3.55 0.54
CA GLN A 11 9.15 4.70 0.96
C GLN A 11 8.44 6.02 0.64
N GLU A 12 7.83 6.13 -0.55
CA GLU A 12 7.07 7.32 -0.94
C GLU A 12 5.86 7.55 -0.03
N ILE A 13 5.09 6.50 0.27
CA ILE A 13 3.98 6.58 1.23
C ILE A 13 4.48 7.03 2.62
N ALA A 14 5.64 6.52 3.03
CA ALA A 14 6.22 6.88 4.33
C ALA A 14 6.69 8.34 4.37
N ASP A 15 7.26 8.83 3.28
CA ASP A 15 7.69 10.22 3.13
C ASP A 15 6.47 11.17 3.19
N GLU A 16 5.42 10.87 2.43
CA GLU A 16 4.18 11.67 2.41
C GLU A 16 3.45 11.69 3.77
N LEU A 17 3.51 10.59 4.51
CA LEU A 17 2.91 10.47 5.84
C LEU A 17 3.87 10.85 6.97
N HIS A 18 5.06 11.38 6.66
CA HIS A 18 6.13 11.72 7.60
C HIS A 18 6.38 10.62 8.65
N THR A 19 6.49 9.38 8.19
CA THR A 19 6.67 8.19 9.03
C THR A 19 7.78 7.29 8.47
N HIS A 20 8.05 6.18 9.15
CA HIS A 20 9.06 5.23 8.72
C HIS A 20 8.48 4.22 7.73
N ARG A 21 9.28 3.87 6.71
CA ARG A 21 8.95 2.80 5.74
C ARG A 21 8.52 1.51 6.40
N GLU A 22 9.13 1.15 7.54
CA GLU A 22 8.79 -0.06 8.28
C GLU A 22 7.37 -0.03 8.86
N VAL A 23 6.91 1.14 9.34
CA VAL A 23 5.54 1.34 9.84
C VAL A 23 4.54 1.15 8.70
N ILE A 24 4.81 1.76 7.55
CA ILE A 24 3.98 1.61 6.35
C ILE A 24 3.98 0.18 5.82
N SER A 25 5.13 -0.48 5.76
CA SER A 25 5.21 -1.89 5.35
C SER A 25 4.41 -2.80 6.27
N ARG A 26 4.45 -2.57 7.59
CA ARG A 26 3.63 -3.33 8.56
C ARG A 26 2.14 -3.06 8.36
N LEU A 27 1.76 -1.80 8.17
CA LEU A 27 0.37 -1.40 7.94
C LEU A 27 -0.19 -2.05 6.66
N LEU A 28 0.51 -1.90 5.53
CA LEU A 28 0.09 -2.45 4.25
C LEU A 28 0.02 -3.97 4.28
N ARG A 29 0.94 -4.64 4.98
CA ARG A 29 0.88 -6.10 5.17
C ARG A 29 -0.35 -6.53 5.98
N THR A 30 -0.69 -5.77 7.03
CA THR A 30 -1.91 -6.02 7.81
C THR A 30 -3.17 -5.81 6.97
N MET A 31 -3.16 -4.83 6.06
CA MET A 31 -4.26 -4.58 5.13
C MET A 31 -4.37 -5.69 4.08
N GLU A 32 -3.25 -6.24 3.60
CA GLU A 32 -3.23 -7.39 2.70
C GLU A 32 -3.80 -8.65 3.35
N GLU A 33 -3.43 -8.94 4.61
CA GLU A 33 -3.99 -10.05 5.39
C GLU A 33 -5.51 -9.92 5.58
N LYS A 34 -6.01 -8.68 5.69
CA LYS A 34 -7.44 -8.37 5.77
C LYS A 34 -8.14 -8.36 4.41
N LYS A 35 -7.44 -8.71 3.33
CA LYS A 35 -7.93 -8.66 1.93
C LYS A 35 -8.46 -7.28 1.55
N MET A 36 -7.90 -6.21 2.12
CA MET A 36 -8.24 -4.84 1.77
C MET A 36 -7.37 -4.33 0.60
N VAL A 37 -6.14 -4.83 0.49
CA VAL A 37 -5.18 -4.44 -0.54
C VAL A 37 -4.41 -5.66 -1.04
N LEU A 38 -3.81 -5.54 -2.22
CA LEU A 38 -2.86 -6.50 -2.79
C LEU A 38 -1.53 -5.79 -3.03
N LEU A 39 -0.44 -6.29 -2.44
CA LEU A 39 0.89 -5.71 -2.66
C LEU A 39 1.59 -6.43 -3.82
N GLY A 40 2.14 -5.64 -4.75
CA GLY A 40 2.95 -6.10 -5.86
C GLY A 40 4.32 -5.42 -5.90
N ARG A 41 5.10 -5.69 -6.95
CA ARG A 41 6.42 -5.06 -7.12
C ARG A 41 6.23 -3.58 -7.48
N HIS A 42 6.40 -2.71 -6.49
CA HIS A 42 6.15 -1.26 -6.59
C HIS A 42 4.69 -0.90 -6.92
N THR A 43 3.75 -1.75 -6.50
CA THR A 43 2.32 -1.51 -6.70
C THR A 43 1.52 -1.88 -5.47
N VAL A 44 0.46 -1.11 -5.21
CA VAL A 44 -0.56 -1.38 -4.19
C VAL A 44 -1.91 -1.33 -4.87
N GLU A 45 -2.63 -2.44 -4.90
CA GLU A 45 -3.95 -2.54 -5.50
C GLU A 45 -5.02 -2.57 -4.41
N LEU A 46 -6.06 -1.76 -4.53
CA LEU A 46 -7.19 -1.70 -3.62
C LEU A 46 -8.21 -2.77 -4.00
N LEU A 47 -8.53 -3.65 -3.05
CA LEU A 47 -9.59 -4.62 -3.16
C LEU A 47 -10.88 -3.97 -2.64
N VAL A 48 -11.52 -3.16 -3.49
CA VAL A 48 -12.85 -2.58 -3.24
C VAL A 48 -13.91 -3.56 -3.74
N ASP A 49 -14.78 -4.01 -2.84
CA ASP A 49 -16.03 -4.72 -3.15
C ASP A 49 -17.13 -3.71 -3.50
#